data_AF-A0A6B2SD80-F1
#
_entry.id   AF-A0A6B2SD80-F1
#
_cell.length_a   1.000
_cell.length_b   1.000
_cell.length_c   1.000
_cell.angle_alpha   90.00
_cell.angle_beta   90.00
_cell.angle_gamma   90.00
#
_symmetry.space_group_name_H-M   'P 1'
#
loop_
_entity.id
_entity.type
_entity.pdbx_description
1 polymer ?
#
loop_
_entity_poly.entity_id
_entity_poly.type
_entity_poly.pdbx_seq_one_letter_code
_entity_poly.pdbx_strand_id
1 'polypeptide(L)'
;AHAREVVLLPNDAELRHTAAAAAEQARTEGVRVALIPTRSAVQGIAALAVHEPDRRFDEDVVAMTSAAGATRYGELAVAERQSWTMAGICQTGDVLGLIDGDVAVIGSEVARTAVSVLDRMLSAGGEMVTLVLGESVPDTVAEHLEKHVRETYLAVDTVVYRGGRQSALLLIGVE
;
A
#
# COMPACT_ATOMS: atom_id res chain seq x y z
N ALA A 1 -11.86 19.82 -15.70
CA ALA A 1 -11.57 19.99 -14.26
C ALA A 1 -10.83 21.33 -14.09
N HIS A 2 -11.17 22.14 -13.09
CA HIS A 2 -10.57 23.47 -12.84
C HIS A 2 -9.91 23.54 -11.45
N ALA A 3 -9.23 22.47 -11.02
CA ALA A 3 -8.51 22.48 -9.74
C ALA A 3 -7.31 23.43 -9.84
N ARG A 4 -7.16 24.34 -8.87
CA ARG A 4 -6.00 25.25 -8.77
C ARG A 4 -4.81 24.60 -8.07
N GLU A 5 -5.09 23.63 -7.21
CA GLU A 5 -4.12 22.92 -6.40
C GLU A 5 -4.40 21.41 -6.54
N VAL A 6 -3.33 20.63 -6.77
CA VAL A 6 -3.40 19.20 -7.03
C VAL A 6 -2.29 18.48 -6.28
N VAL A 7 -2.64 17.42 -5.57
CA VAL A 7 -1.68 16.46 -5.01
C VAL A 7 -1.74 15.19 -5.83
N LEU A 8 -0.59 14.73 -6.33
CA LEU A 8 -0.46 13.47 -7.07
C LEU A 8 0.10 12.39 -6.15
N LEU A 9 -0.61 11.26 -6.10
CA LEU A 9 -0.28 10.04 -5.36
C LEU A 9 -0.10 8.90 -6.37
N PRO A 10 1.14 8.63 -6.84
CA PRO A 10 1.38 7.62 -7.88
C PRO A 10 0.95 6.22 -7.46
N ASN A 11 1.13 5.88 -6.17
CA ASN A 11 0.81 4.59 -5.57
C ASN A 11 1.48 3.39 -6.24
N ASP A 12 2.53 3.67 -7.01
CA ASP A 12 3.35 2.73 -7.77
C ASP A 12 4.71 3.41 -8.00
N ALA A 13 5.79 2.72 -7.61
CA ALA A 13 7.14 3.23 -7.75
C ALA A 13 7.54 3.47 -9.21
N GLU A 14 7.04 2.67 -10.15
CA GLU A 14 7.34 2.78 -11.58
C GLU A 14 6.70 4.02 -12.21
N LEU A 15 5.55 4.44 -11.67
CA LEU A 15 4.83 5.63 -12.15
C LEU A 15 5.45 6.95 -11.70
N ARG A 16 6.45 6.93 -10.80
CA ARG A 16 7.05 8.15 -10.24
C ARG A 16 7.55 9.11 -11.31
N HIS A 17 8.28 8.61 -12.31
CA HIS A 17 8.83 9.45 -13.37
C HIS A 17 7.73 10.04 -14.26
N THR A 18 6.74 9.22 -14.61
CA THR A 18 5.57 9.64 -15.39
C THR A 18 4.74 10.69 -14.65
N ALA A 19 4.50 10.49 -13.35
CA ALA A 19 3.78 11.44 -12.51
C ALA A 19 4.53 12.76 -12.34
N ALA A 20 5.86 12.71 -12.21
CA ALA A 20 6.70 13.91 -12.14
C ALA A 20 6.63 14.73 -13.45
N ALA A 21 6.68 14.05 -14.60
CA ALA A 21 6.53 14.71 -15.90
C ALA A 21 5.15 15.36 -16.07
N ALA A 22 4.09 14.66 -15.67
CA ALA A 22 2.73 15.20 -15.69
C ALA A 22 2.57 16.40 -14.76
N ALA A 23 3.14 16.35 -13.56
CA ALA A 23 3.15 17.46 -12.61
C ALA A 23 3.84 18.70 -13.19
N GLU A 24 4.97 18.50 -13.86
CA GLU A 24 5.71 19.59 -14.47
C GLU A 24 4.94 20.25 -15.61
N GLN A 25 4.33 19.44 -16.49
CA GLN A 25 3.47 19.95 -17.55
C GLN A 25 2.30 20.77 -16.98
N ALA A 26 1.60 20.25 -15.98
CA ALA A 26 0.49 20.96 -15.33
C ALA A 26 0.93 22.28 -14.66
N ARG A 27 2.14 22.33 -14.11
CA ARG A 27 2.72 23.59 -13.57
C ARG A 27 2.94 24.64 -14.65
N THR A 28 3.31 24.26 -15.87
CA THR A 28 3.41 25.22 -17.01
C THR A 28 2.06 25.83 -17.39
N GLU A 29 0.96 25.14 -17.06
CA GLU A 29 -0.42 25.58 -17.29
C GLU A 29 -1.00 26.38 -16.10
N GLY A 30 -0.18 26.70 -15.10
CA GLY A 30 -0.56 27.51 -13.94
C GLY A 30 -1.26 26.73 -12.81
N VAL A 31 -1.27 25.40 -12.87
CA VAL A 31 -1.78 24.55 -11.79
C VAL A 31 -0.68 24.34 -10.75
N ARG A 32 -0.99 24.55 -9.47
CA ARG A 32 -0.07 24.21 -8.39
C ARG A 32 -0.14 22.72 -8.13
N VAL A 33 0.94 21.99 -8.41
CA VAL A 33 0.99 20.54 -8.25
C VAL A 33 2.08 20.14 -7.27
N ALA A 34 1.76 19.23 -6.35
CA ALA A 34 2.70 18.52 -5.49
C ALA A 34 2.67 17.02 -5.80
N LEU A 35 3.83 16.38 -5.76
CA LEU A 35 3.97 14.94 -5.93
C LEU A 35 4.38 14.34 -4.58
N ILE A 36 3.55 13.47 -4.03
CA ILE A 36 3.91 12.69 -2.84
C ILE A 36 4.38 11.33 -3.34
N PRO A 37 5.60 10.88 -2.98
CA PRO A 37 6.24 9.72 -3.61
C PRO A 37 5.72 8.38 -3.05
N THR A 38 4.40 8.17 -3.08
CA THR A 38 3.80 6.89 -2.68
C THR A 38 4.19 5.77 -3.64
N ARG A 39 4.49 4.60 -3.09
CA ARG A 39 4.88 3.38 -3.82
C ARG A 39 3.78 2.31 -3.80
N SER A 40 2.79 2.47 -2.93
CA SER A 40 1.62 1.59 -2.82
C SER A 40 0.37 2.39 -2.48
N ALA A 41 -0.80 1.87 -2.84
CA ALA A 41 -2.08 2.51 -2.58
C ALA A 41 -2.37 2.69 -1.08
N VAL A 42 -1.88 1.80 -0.21
CA VAL A 42 -2.05 1.95 1.25
C VAL A 42 -1.32 3.18 1.80
N GLN A 43 -0.18 3.57 1.22
CA GLN A 43 0.49 4.83 1.57
C GLN A 43 -0.30 6.04 1.07
N GLY A 44 -0.96 5.91 -0.09
CA GLY A 44 -1.90 6.92 -0.60
C GLY A 44 -3.13 7.08 0.28
N ILE A 45 -3.68 5.98 0.80
CA ILE A 45 -4.79 6.00 1.76
C ILE A 45 -4.36 6.71 3.04
N ALA A 46 -3.19 6.38 3.60
CA ALA A 46 -2.65 7.06 4.78
C ALA A 46 -2.45 8.57 4.54
N ALA A 47 -1.92 8.97 3.38
CA ALA A 47 -1.83 10.37 3.00
C ALA A 47 -3.21 11.05 2.94
N LEU A 48 -4.20 10.40 2.34
CA LEU A 48 -5.56 10.95 2.25
C LEU A 48 -6.26 11.03 3.61
N ALA A 49 -5.95 10.12 4.54
CA ALA A 49 -6.56 10.10 5.87
C ALA A 49 -6.22 11.33 6.72
N VAL A 50 -5.09 11.99 6.45
CA VAL A 50 -4.63 13.19 7.15
C VAL A 50 -4.87 14.49 6.38
N HIS A 51 -5.47 14.40 5.19
CA HIS A 51 -5.80 15.56 4.36
C HIS A 51 -6.88 16.41 5.03
N GLU A 52 -6.63 17.72 5.11
CA GLU A 52 -7.59 18.68 5.67
C GLU A 52 -7.93 19.73 4.61
N PRO A 53 -9.19 19.80 4.11
CA PRO A 53 -9.57 20.70 3.01
C PRO A 53 -9.32 22.19 3.28
N ASP A 54 -9.39 22.61 4.55
CA ASP A 54 -9.20 24.00 4.95
C ASP A 54 -7.72 24.35 5.26
N ARG A 55 -6.82 23.35 5.22
CA ARG A 55 -5.40 23.54 5.48
C ARG A 55 -4.72 24.14 4.25
N ARG A 56 -3.70 24.98 4.49
CA ARG A 56 -2.88 25.51 3.40
C ARG A 56 -2.20 24.37 2.66
N PHE A 57 -2.19 24.45 1.33
CA PHE A 57 -1.66 23.40 0.47
C PHE A 57 -0.28 22.86 0.86
N ASP A 58 0.71 23.72 1.14
CA ASP A 58 2.05 23.23 1.50
C ASP A 58 2.07 22.49 2.84
N GLU A 59 1.29 22.97 3.82
CA GLU A 59 1.18 22.35 5.14
C GLU A 59 0.45 21.00 5.05
N ASP A 60 -0.53 20.93 4.17
CA ASP A 60 -1.26 19.70 3.84
C ASP A 60 -0.36 18.68 3.14
N VAL A 61 0.35 19.10 2.09
CA VAL A 61 1.35 18.26 1.39
C VAL A 61 2.41 17.72 2.37
N VAL A 62 2.89 18.53 3.31
CA VAL A 62 3.84 18.06 4.34
C VAL A 62 3.24 16.95 5.19
N ALA A 63 2.05 17.15 5.75
CA ALA A 63 1.42 16.15 6.59
C ALA A 63 1.08 14.86 5.83
N MET A 64 0.50 15.00 4.63
CA MET A 64 0.22 13.86 3.75
C MET A 64 1.50 13.09 3.40
N THR A 65 2.61 13.79 3.13
CA THR A 65 3.91 13.16 2.85
C THR A 65 4.44 12.42 4.08
N SER A 66 4.31 13.00 5.27
CA SER A 66 4.71 12.36 6.52
C SER A 66 3.90 11.09 6.80
N ALA A 67 2.57 11.12 6.61
CA ALA A 67 1.72 9.95 6.80
C ALA A 67 2.04 8.83 5.80
N ALA A 68 2.18 9.16 4.51
CA ALA A 68 2.62 8.19 3.50
C ALA A 68 3.98 7.56 3.83
N GLY A 69 4.94 8.36 4.31
CA GLY A 69 6.29 7.90 4.65
C GLY A 69 6.36 7.07 5.92
N ALA A 70 5.45 7.29 6.88
CA ALA A 70 5.33 6.48 8.09
C ALA A 70 4.68 5.11 7.82
N THR A 71 3.89 5.00 6.76
CA THR A 71 3.20 3.76 6.39
C THR A 71 4.13 2.78 5.71
N ARG A 72 4.44 1.67 6.39
CA ARG A 72 5.07 0.50 5.78
C ARG A 72 4.03 -0.20 4.91
N TYR A 73 4.47 -0.74 3.78
CA TYR A 73 3.57 -1.43 2.86
C TYR A 73 4.10 -2.81 2.47
N GLY A 74 3.17 -3.72 2.26
CA GLY A 74 3.39 -5.05 1.72
C GLY A 74 2.27 -5.43 0.78
N GLU A 75 2.50 -6.49 0.00
CA GLU A 75 1.52 -6.99 -0.95
C GLU A 75 1.62 -8.49 -1.15
N LEU A 76 0.52 -9.09 -1.59
CA LEU A 76 0.49 -10.45 -2.10
C LEU A 76 0.35 -10.47 -3.62
N ALA A 77 1.18 -11.30 -4.25
CA ALA A 77 1.15 -11.58 -5.68
C ALA A 77 1.25 -13.09 -5.94
N VAL A 78 0.98 -13.52 -7.18
CA VAL A 78 1.22 -14.89 -7.63
C VAL A 78 2.44 -14.90 -8.53
N ALA A 79 3.37 -15.82 -8.28
CA ALA A 79 4.52 -16.03 -9.15
C ALA A 79 4.06 -16.53 -10.53
N GLU A 80 4.36 -15.77 -11.59
CA GLU A 80 4.05 -16.17 -12.97
C GLU A 80 5.03 -17.22 -13.50
N ARG A 81 6.26 -17.22 -12.98
CA ARG A 81 7.37 -18.07 -13.41
C ARG A 81 8.28 -18.41 -12.25
N GLN A 82 9.07 -19.46 -12.41
CA GLN A 82 10.15 -19.75 -11.48
C GLN A 82 11.15 -18.59 -11.44
N SER A 83 11.52 -18.15 -10.24
CA SER A 83 12.50 -17.08 -10.03
C SER A 83 13.31 -17.28 -8.75
N TRP A 84 14.51 -16.72 -8.73
CA TRP A 84 15.35 -16.66 -7.53
C TRP A 84 15.08 -15.35 -6.80
N THR A 85 14.74 -15.46 -5.53
CA THR A 85 14.42 -14.32 -4.65
C THR A 85 15.24 -14.41 -3.36
N MET A 86 15.23 -13.34 -2.58
CA MET A 86 15.86 -13.33 -1.25
C MET A 86 15.22 -14.34 -0.28
N ALA A 87 13.94 -14.67 -0.47
CA ALA A 87 13.23 -15.68 0.32
C ALA A 87 13.47 -17.13 -0.16
N GLY A 88 14.15 -17.32 -1.29
CA GLY A 88 14.39 -18.62 -1.91
C GLY A 88 13.91 -18.68 -3.37
N ILE A 89 13.80 -19.90 -3.90
CA ILE A 89 13.31 -20.16 -5.26
C ILE A 89 11.79 -20.29 -5.21
N CYS A 90 11.07 -19.41 -5.90
CA CYS A 90 9.63 -19.58 -6.11
C CYS A 90 9.36 -20.33 -7.42
N GLN A 91 8.21 -20.99 -7.50
CA GLN A 91 7.67 -21.68 -8.66
C GLN A 91 6.44 -20.94 -9.21
N THR A 92 6.07 -21.20 -10.47
CA THR A 92 4.81 -20.69 -11.00
C THR A 92 3.63 -21.13 -10.12
N GLY A 93 2.78 -20.18 -9.73
CA GLY A 93 1.61 -20.41 -8.88
C GLY A 93 1.85 -20.21 -7.39
N ASP A 94 3.11 -20.08 -6.94
CA ASP A 94 3.39 -19.73 -5.55
C ASP A 94 2.81 -18.35 -5.20
N VAL A 95 2.30 -18.22 -3.98
CA VAL A 95 1.90 -16.94 -3.41
C VAL A 95 3.15 -16.26 -2.86
N LEU A 96 3.47 -15.10 -3.39
CA LEU A 96 4.57 -14.26 -2.97
C LEU A 96 4.06 -13.22 -1.99
N GLY A 97 4.72 -13.10 -0.85
CA GLY A 97 4.54 -12.01 0.09
C GLY A 97 5.69 -11.03 -0.01
N LEU A 98 5.38 -9.81 -0.47
CA LEU A 98 6.35 -8.75 -0.66
C LEU A 98 6.24 -7.71 0.45
N ILE A 99 7.38 -7.17 0.88
CA ILE A 99 7.48 -6.04 1.83
C ILE A 99 8.44 -5.02 1.21
N ASP A 100 8.00 -3.77 1.07
CA ASP A 100 8.74 -2.70 0.37
C ASP A 100 9.16 -3.07 -1.09
N GLY A 101 8.42 -3.98 -1.72
CA GLY A 101 8.69 -4.50 -3.06
C GLY A 101 9.63 -5.70 -3.12
N ASP A 102 10.19 -6.14 -1.99
CA ASP A 102 11.05 -7.32 -1.93
C ASP A 102 10.28 -8.57 -1.49
N VAL A 103 10.49 -9.69 -2.17
CA VAL A 103 9.88 -10.97 -1.79
C VAL A 103 10.46 -11.45 -0.46
N ALA A 104 9.65 -11.35 0.59
CA ALA A 104 9.98 -11.74 1.95
C ALA A 104 9.49 -13.16 2.27
N VAL A 105 8.34 -13.56 1.71
CA VAL A 105 7.68 -14.84 1.98
C VAL A 105 7.31 -15.53 0.67
N ILE A 106 7.49 -16.85 0.62
CA ILE A 106 6.95 -17.72 -0.43
C ILE A 106 6.02 -18.71 0.26
N GLY A 107 4.77 -18.79 -0.19
CA GLY A 107 3.77 -19.69 0.33
C GLY A 107 2.88 -20.28 -0.76
N SER A 108 1.96 -21.16 -0.37
CA SER A 108 1.04 -21.84 -1.30
C SER A 108 -0.41 -21.41 -1.14
N GLU A 109 -0.72 -20.59 -0.13
CA GLU A 109 -2.09 -20.19 0.22
C GLU A 109 -2.11 -18.71 0.61
N VAL A 110 -3.07 -17.96 0.07
CA VAL A 110 -3.19 -16.50 0.25
C VAL A 110 -3.31 -16.13 1.72
N ALA A 111 -4.23 -16.73 2.48
CA ALA A 111 -4.47 -16.37 3.88
C ALA A 111 -3.23 -16.61 4.76
N ARG A 112 -2.59 -17.78 4.65
CA ARG A 112 -1.37 -18.09 5.44
C ARG A 112 -0.19 -17.20 5.08
N THR A 113 -0.03 -16.91 3.79
CA THR A 113 1.04 -16.02 3.32
C THR A 113 0.79 -14.59 3.80
N ALA A 114 -0.46 -14.12 3.76
CA ALA A 114 -0.84 -12.81 4.29
C ALA A 114 -0.54 -12.68 5.79
N VAL A 115 -0.90 -13.68 6.60
CA VAL A 115 -0.55 -13.71 8.03
C VAL A 115 0.97 -13.60 8.22
N SER A 116 1.75 -14.35 7.44
CA SER A 116 3.21 -14.32 7.53
C SER A 116 3.82 -12.96 7.16
N VAL A 117 3.25 -12.26 6.18
CA VAL A 117 3.65 -10.89 5.81
C VAL A 117 3.28 -9.92 6.92
N LEU A 118 2.04 -10.00 7.40
CA LEU A 118 1.49 -9.16 8.45
C LEU A 118 2.33 -9.25 9.74
N ASP A 119 2.65 -10.47 10.20
CA ASP A 119 3.47 -10.69 11.39
C ASP A 119 4.85 -10.05 11.27
N ARG A 120 5.47 -10.14 10.08
CA ARG A 120 6.76 -9.51 9.82
C ARG A 120 6.67 -7.99 9.83
N MET A 121 5.61 -7.43 9.24
CA MET A 121 5.41 -5.97 9.23
C MET A 121 5.14 -5.43 10.63
N LEU A 122 4.33 -6.12 11.44
CA LEU A 122 4.01 -5.76 12.82
C LEU A 122 5.12 -6.09 13.83
N SER A 123 6.15 -6.85 13.44
CA SER A 123 7.28 -7.17 14.32
C SER A 123 8.04 -5.94 14.83
N ALA A 124 8.00 -4.85 14.06
CA ALA A 124 8.57 -3.55 14.41
C ALA A 124 7.51 -2.59 15.02
N GLY A 125 6.40 -3.12 15.53
CA GLY A 125 5.28 -2.35 16.06
C GLY A 125 4.32 -1.84 14.99
N GLY A 126 3.25 -1.19 15.42
CA GLY A 126 2.24 -0.54 14.59
C GLY A 126 1.00 -0.22 15.44
N GLU A 127 0.15 0.66 14.96
CA GLU A 127 -1.13 1.04 15.59
C GLU A 127 -2.34 0.74 14.70
N MET A 128 -2.14 0.69 13.39
CA MET A 128 -3.21 0.44 12.43
C MET A 128 -2.73 -0.48 11.29
N VAL A 129 -3.58 -1.41 10.91
CA VAL A 129 -3.43 -2.24 9.71
C VAL A 129 -4.50 -1.86 8.69
N THR A 130 -4.07 -1.41 7.51
CA THR A 130 -4.97 -1.18 6.38
C THR A 130 -4.86 -2.35 5.40
N LEU A 131 -5.97 -3.04 5.13
CA LEU A 131 -6.05 -4.13 4.15
C LEU A 131 -6.83 -3.66 2.92
N VAL A 132 -6.25 -3.82 1.73
CA VAL A 132 -6.96 -3.59 0.45
C VAL A 132 -7.01 -4.89 -0.32
N LEU A 133 -8.18 -5.52 -0.34
CA LEU A 133 -8.37 -6.83 -0.98
C LEU A 133 -8.61 -6.67 -2.47
N GLY A 134 -7.91 -7.46 -3.28
CA GLY A 134 -8.21 -7.59 -4.69
C GLY A 134 -9.61 -8.18 -4.94
N GLU A 135 -10.17 -7.86 -6.09
CA GLU A 135 -11.54 -8.24 -6.47
C GLU A 135 -11.77 -9.75 -6.40
N SER A 136 -10.75 -10.55 -6.70
CA SER A 136 -10.80 -12.02 -6.68
C SER A 136 -10.57 -12.65 -5.31
N VAL A 137 -10.17 -11.87 -4.29
CA VAL A 137 -9.91 -12.39 -2.95
C VAL A 137 -11.20 -12.38 -2.12
N PRO A 138 -11.60 -13.52 -1.51
CA PRO A 138 -12.83 -13.58 -0.73
C PRO A 138 -12.71 -12.81 0.60
N ASP A 139 -13.82 -12.26 1.10
CA ASP A 139 -13.87 -11.51 2.38
C ASP A 139 -13.37 -12.34 3.56
N THR A 140 -13.52 -13.67 3.50
CA THR A 140 -13.03 -14.60 4.53
C THR A 140 -11.53 -14.48 4.77
N VAL A 141 -10.75 -14.00 3.79
CA VAL A 141 -9.32 -13.71 4.00
C VAL A 141 -9.14 -12.48 4.89
N ALA A 142 -9.91 -11.41 4.67
CA ALA A 142 -9.89 -10.23 5.55
C ALA A 142 -10.31 -10.60 6.97
N GLU A 143 -11.44 -11.30 7.12
CA GLU A 143 -11.97 -11.73 8.42
C GLU A 143 -10.94 -12.57 9.19
N HIS A 144 -10.19 -13.42 8.49
CA HIS A 144 -9.12 -14.21 9.08
C HIS A 144 -7.96 -13.32 9.58
N LEU A 145 -7.55 -12.34 8.78
CA LEU A 145 -6.47 -11.41 9.13
C LEU A 145 -6.88 -10.48 10.27
N GLU A 146 -8.08 -9.89 10.24
CA GLU A 146 -8.62 -9.05 11.31
C GLU A 146 -8.68 -9.83 12.64
N LYS A 147 -9.14 -11.09 12.59
CA LYS A 147 -9.14 -11.94 13.76
C LYS A 147 -7.72 -12.18 14.28
N HIS A 148 -6.78 -12.49 13.40
CA HIS A 148 -5.38 -12.72 13.76
C HIS A 148 -4.74 -11.48 14.41
N VAL A 149 -4.94 -10.28 13.82
CA VAL A 149 -4.46 -9.01 14.38
C VAL A 149 -5.03 -8.81 15.78
N ARG A 150 -6.36 -8.90 15.93
CA ARG A 150 -7.04 -8.68 17.21
C ARG A 150 -6.61 -9.66 18.31
N GLU A 151 -6.32 -10.90 17.96
CA GLU A 151 -5.89 -11.92 18.93
C GLU A 151 -4.41 -11.79 19.32
N THR A 152 -3.57 -11.30 18.42
CA THR A 152 -2.10 -11.28 18.59
C THR A 152 -1.56 -9.90 18.97
N TYR A 153 -2.20 -8.82 18.53
CA TYR A 153 -1.75 -7.43 18.63
C TYR A 153 -2.85 -6.55 19.24
N LEU A 154 -2.96 -6.55 20.58
CA LEU A 154 -4.08 -5.97 21.33
C LEU A 154 -4.29 -4.45 21.19
N ALA A 155 -3.32 -3.72 20.61
CA ALA A 155 -3.36 -2.27 20.41
C ALA A 155 -3.33 -1.87 18.94
N VAL A 156 -3.64 -2.83 18.04
CA VAL A 156 -3.62 -2.61 16.59
C VAL A 156 -5.03 -2.75 16.05
N ASP A 157 -5.54 -1.68 15.46
CA ASP A 157 -6.82 -1.68 14.77
C ASP A 157 -6.65 -2.19 13.33
N THR A 158 -7.75 -2.62 12.70
CA THR A 158 -7.75 -3.04 11.30
C THR A 158 -8.85 -2.32 10.52
N VAL A 159 -8.52 -1.84 9.32
CA VAL A 159 -9.48 -1.27 8.37
C VAL A 159 -9.38 -2.02 7.05
N VAL A 160 -10.52 -2.37 6.47
CA VAL A 160 -10.60 -3.19 5.26
C VAL A 160 -11.28 -2.42 4.14
N TYR A 161 -10.63 -2.39 2.99
CA TYR A 161 -11.14 -1.83 1.73
C TYR A 161 -11.17 -2.89 0.64
N ARG A 162 -12.08 -2.71 -0.32
CA ARG A 162 -12.06 -3.47 -1.58
C ARG A 162 -11.32 -2.68 -2.65
N GLY A 163 -10.30 -3.32 -3.21
CA GLY A 163 -9.59 -2.87 -4.40
C GLY A 163 -10.40 -3.10 -5.67
N GLY A 164 -9.93 -2.53 -6.77
CA GLY A 164 -10.50 -2.73 -8.10
C GLY A 164 -9.84 -3.87 -8.89
N ARG A 165 -10.29 -4.07 -10.13
CA ARG A 165 -9.79 -5.09 -11.07
C ARG A 165 -8.28 -5.17 -11.27
N GLN A 166 -7.58 -4.07 -11.07
CA GLN A 166 -6.14 -3.93 -11.35
C GLN A 166 -5.29 -3.97 -10.08
N SER A 167 -5.87 -4.24 -8.90
CA SER A 167 -5.07 -4.33 -7.68
C SER A 167 -4.32 -5.65 -7.59
N ALA A 168 -3.25 -5.65 -6.78
CA ALA A 168 -2.67 -6.87 -6.24
C ALA A 168 -3.74 -7.74 -5.55
N LEU A 169 -3.38 -9.00 -5.22
CA LEU A 169 -4.29 -9.88 -4.48
C LEU A 169 -4.67 -9.26 -3.12
N LEU A 170 -3.69 -8.68 -2.45
CA LEU A 170 -3.88 -7.99 -1.18
C LEU A 170 -2.79 -6.93 -1.05
N LEU A 171 -3.15 -5.71 -0.65
CA LEU A 171 -2.20 -4.74 -0.12
C LEU A 171 -2.37 -4.66 1.40
N ILE A 172 -1.26 -4.52 2.10
CA ILE A 172 -1.20 -4.39 3.55
C ILE A 172 -0.44 -3.11 3.86
N GLY A 173 -1.05 -2.18 4.59
CA GLY A 173 -0.41 -1.02 5.19
C GLY A 173 -0.28 -1.23 6.68
N VAL A 174 0.86 -0.88 7.26
CA VAL A 174 1.07 -0.82 8.71
C VAL A 174 1.65 0.54 9.07
N GLU A 175 0.89 1.30 9.84
CA GLU A 175 1.26 2.58 10.44
C GLU A 175 1.85 2.35 11.83
#